data_AF-B9RR76-F1
#
_entry.id   AF-B9RR76-F1
#
_cell.length_a   1.000
_cell.length_b   1.000
_cell.length_c   1.000
_cell.angle_alpha   90.00
_cell.angle_beta   90.00
_cell.angle_gamma   90.00
#
_symmetry.space_group_name_H-M   'P 1'
#
loop_
_entity.id
_entity.type
_entity.pdbx_description
1 polymer ?
#
loop_
_entity_poly.entity_id
_entity_poly.type
_entity_poly.pdbx_seq_one_letter_code
_entity_poly.pdbx_strand_id
1 'polypeptide(L)'
;MYILRVDKPRRKPLKLTDVTATKLHKVLLDWSFMALTIASSSLSSLLSSTREIPQKAFIRKIGTCQVGKAKVKLNATKGGVSTVCEPLPPDRPLWFPGSSPPEWLDGSLPGDFGFDPLGLGSDPELLKWFAQAELMHSRWAMLAVAGILIPEWLESLGFIENYNWFDAGAREYFADPTTLFIVQLVLMGWVEGRRWADMIKPGCVDIEPTLPNKTKPKPDVGYPGGLWFDPLMWGRGSPEPVMVLRTKEIKNGRLAMLAFVGFCFQAVYTGEGPIENLMAHIADPGHCNIFSAFTSQ
;
A
#
# COMPACT_ATOMS: atom_id res chain seq x y z
N MET A 1 -9.74 -56.04 -39.05
CA MET A 1 -10.48 -54.80 -38.69
C MET A 1 -9.42 -53.73 -38.46
N TYR A 2 -9.35 -52.74 -39.35
CA TYR A 2 -8.27 -51.74 -39.41
C TYR A 2 -8.41 -50.73 -38.24
N ILE A 3 -7.34 -50.54 -37.46
CA ILE A 3 -7.24 -49.44 -36.49
C ILE A 3 -6.22 -48.44 -37.04
N LEU A 4 -6.69 -47.25 -37.39
CA LEU A 4 -5.90 -46.14 -37.91
C LEU A 4 -5.07 -45.50 -36.78
N ARG A 5 -3.75 -45.51 -36.92
CA ARG A 5 -2.80 -44.76 -36.08
C ARG A 5 -2.60 -43.38 -36.70
N VAL A 6 -3.02 -42.33 -35.99
CA VAL A 6 -2.83 -40.93 -36.38
C VAL A 6 -1.42 -40.49 -35.94
N ASP A 7 -0.54 -40.26 -36.90
CA ASP A 7 0.81 -39.70 -36.67
C ASP A 7 0.73 -38.17 -36.47
N LYS A 8 1.31 -37.68 -35.38
CA LYS A 8 1.43 -36.23 -35.08
C LYS A 8 2.75 -35.70 -35.67
N PRO A 9 2.77 -34.53 -36.33
CA PRO A 9 3.98 -34.03 -36.99
C PRO A 9 5.05 -33.56 -35.99
N ARG A 10 6.30 -34.00 -36.19
CA ARG A 10 7.51 -33.56 -35.48
C ARG A 10 7.80 -32.08 -35.80
N ARG A 11 7.71 -31.19 -34.81
CA ARG A 11 8.25 -29.82 -34.91
C ARG A 11 9.77 -29.86 -34.80
N LYS A 12 10.47 -29.15 -35.69
CA LYS A 12 11.93 -28.96 -35.64
C LYS A 12 12.29 -28.08 -34.43
N PRO A 13 13.45 -28.31 -33.76
CA PRO A 13 13.84 -27.51 -32.60
C PRO A 13 14.22 -26.08 -33.04
N LEU A 14 13.47 -25.08 -32.56
CA LEU A 14 13.93 -23.68 -32.56
C LEU A 14 15.04 -23.56 -31.52
N LYS A 15 16.14 -22.91 -31.89
CA LYS A 15 17.28 -22.64 -31.00
C LYS A 15 16.81 -21.77 -29.82
N LEU A 16 16.84 -22.36 -28.62
CA LEU A 16 16.40 -21.79 -27.34
C LEU A 16 17.26 -20.60 -26.87
N THR A 17 18.38 -20.32 -27.53
CA THR A 17 19.38 -19.34 -27.09
C THR A 17 19.10 -17.90 -27.54
N ASP A 18 18.31 -17.67 -28.60
CA ASP A 18 18.06 -16.31 -29.12
C ASP A 18 16.83 -15.63 -28.49
N VAL A 19 15.87 -16.40 -27.98
CA VAL A 19 14.62 -15.87 -27.38
C VAL A 19 14.82 -15.36 -25.95
N THR A 20 15.77 -15.93 -25.21
CA THR A 20 16.07 -15.54 -23.82
C THR A 20 16.90 -14.25 -23.76
N ALA A 21 17.89 -14.10 -24.65
CA ALA A 21 18.74 -12.90 -24.72
C ALA A 21 17.95 -11.64 -25.13
N THR A 22 17.00 -11.78 -26.07
CA THR A 22 16.13 -10.67 -26.49
C THR A 22 15.10 -10.28 -25.43
N LYS A 23 14.59 -11.24 -24.64
CA LYS A 23 13.66 -10.98 -23.54
C LYS A 23 14.35 -10.28 -22.35
N LEU A 24 15.56 -10.70 -21.98
CA LEU A 24 16.36 -10.05 -20.92
C LEU A 24 16.80 -8.63 -21.27
N HIS A 25 17.20 -8.38 -22.52
CA HIS A 25 17.57 -7.04 -22.97
C HIS A 25 16.38 -6.07 -22.93
N LYS A 26 15.17 -6.54 -23.24
CA LYS A 26 13.94 -5.73 -23.17
C LYS A 26 13.58 -5.37 -21.73
N VAL A 27 13.68 -6.32 -20.81
CA VAL A 27 13.45 -6.10 -19.36
C VAL A 27 14.45 -5.12 -18.76
N LEU A 28 15.73 -5.20 -19.15
CA LEU A 28 16.77 -4.28 -18.68
C LEU A 28 16.59 -2.84 -19.21
N LEU A 29 16.13 -2.70 -20.46
CA LEU A 29 15.77 -1.40 -21.04
C LEU A 29 14.56 -0.79 -20.32
N ASP A 30 13.52 -1.57 -20.06
CA ASP A 30 12.32 -1.11 -19.34
C ASP A 30 12.64 -0.69 -17.90
N TRP A 31 13.57 -1.39 -17.22
CA TRP A 31 14.08 -1.01 -15.90
C TRP A 31 14.87 0.30 -15.91
N SER A 32 15.68 0.55 -16.94
CA SER A 32 16.47 1.78 -17.04
C SER A 32 15.60 3.02 -17.32
N PHE A 33 14.48 2.88 -18.02
CA PHE A 33 13.53 3.97 -18.26
C PHE A 33 12.67 4.29 -17.02
N MET A 34 12.34 3.29 -16.19
CA MET A 34 11.67 3.51 -14.90
C MET A 34 12.56 4.20 -13.87
N ALA A 35 13.86 3.88 -13.82
CA ALA A 35 14.79 4.51 -12.86
C ALA A 35 15.04 6.00 -13.15
N LEU A 36 15.04 6.41 -14.42
CA LEU A 36 15.32 7.79 -14.84
C LEU A 36 14.14 8.75 -14.56
N THR A 37 12.92 8.22 -14.53
CA THR A 37 11.70 8.98 -14.18
C THR A 37 11.58 9.24 -12.67
N ILE A 38 12.12 8.35 -11.82
CA ILE A 38 12.10 8.52 -10.36
C ILE A 38 13.14 9.54 -9.88
N ALA A 39 14.27 9.68 -10.59
CA ALA A 39 15.34 10.63 -10.20
C ALA A 39 15.02 12.10 -10.54
N SER A 40 14.04 12.38 -11.40
CA SER A 40 13.76 13.73 -11.89
C SER A 40 12.89 14.59 -10.95
N SER A 41 12.32 14.00 -9.90
CA SER A 41 11.46 14.69 -8.93
C SER A 41 12.20 15.25 -7.71
N SER A 42 13.52 15.01 -7.57
CA SER A 42 14.32 15.41 -6.41
C SER A 42 15.12 16.71 -6.59
N LEU A 43 15.18 17.29 -7.81
CA LEU A 43 16.02 18.47 -8.09
C LEU A 43 15.30 19.83 -7.95
N SER A 44 13.98 19.85 -7.73
CA SER A 44 13.21 21.11 -7.72
C SER A 44 13.13 21.79 -6.34
N SER A 45 13.68 21.21 -5.28
CA SER A 45 13.55 21.71 -3.90
C SER A 45 14.67 22.67 -3.43
N LEU A 46 15.63 23.02 -4.30
CA LEU A 46 16.80 23.82 -3.91
C LEU A 46 16.66 25.34 -4.10
N LEU A 47 15.48 25.85 -4.47
CA LEU A 47 15.31 27.27 -4.79
C LEU A 47 14.08 27.92 -4.14
N SER A 48 13.94 27.82 -2.82
CA SER A 48 12.98 28.64 -2.06
C SER A 48 13.34 28.72 -0.57
N SER A 49 14.57 29.15 -0.28
CA SER A 49 14.96 29.59 1.07
C SER A 49 14.87 31.11 1.16
N THR A 50 13.79 31.62 1.73
CA THR A 50 13.75 32.98 2.30
C THR A 50 13.04 32.93 3.65
N ARG A 51 13.84 33.23 4.68
CA ARG A 51 13.51 33.34 6.11
C ARG A 51 12.47 34.43 6.38
N GLU A 52 11.68 34.27 7.45
CA GLU A 52 11.35 35.30 8.45
C GLU A 52 10.87 34.62 9.77
N ILE A 53 11.22 35.19 10.94
CA ILE A 53 10.93 34.70 12.31
C ILE A 53 10.08 35.77 13.09
N PRO A 54 9.69 35.63 14.39
CA PRO A 54 8.30 35.43 14.83
C PRO A 54 7.76 36.54 15.77
N GLN A 55 6.47 36.51 16.16
CA GLN A 55 6.00 37.20 17.38
C GLN A 55 4.96 36.41 18.19
N LYS A 56 5.25 36.32 19.51
CA LYS A 56 4.46 35.69 20.58
C LYS A 56 3.34 36.62 21.07
N ALA A 57 2.24 36.05 21.54
CA ALA A 57 1.38 36.72 22.53
C ALA A 57 0.80 35.71 23.54
N PHE A 58 0.86 36.13 24.80
CA PHE A 58 0.61 35.40 26.04
C PHE A 58 -0.70 35.93 26.64
N ILE A 59 -1.66 35.07 26.98
CA ILE A 59 -2.76 35.42 27.91
C ILE A 59 -3.03 34.25 28.87
N ARG A 60 -3.20 34.62 30.15
CA ARG A 60 -3.20 33.79 31.36
C ARG A 60 -4.63 33.74 31.96
N LYS A 61 -5.07 32.52 32.35
CA LYS A 61 -6.03 32.07 33.40
C LYS A 61 -7.23 32.94 33.81
N ILE A 62 -8.38 32.27 34.04
CA ILE A 62 -9.15 32.21 35.32
C ILE A 62 -10.02 30.94 35.31
N GLY A 63 -10.21 30.29 36.46
CA GLY A 63 -11.03 29.07 36.62
C GLY A 63 -12.20 29.25 37.60
N THR A 64 -13.06 28.22 37.66
CA THR A 64 -14.01 27.96 38.76
C THR A 64 -14.49 26.50 38.76
N CYS A 65 -14.89 26.01 39.94
CA CYS A 65 -15.03 24.61 40.32
C CYS A 65 -16.48 24.06 40.30
N GLN A 66 -16.59 22.77 39.96
CA GLN A 66 -17.47 21.66 40.42
C GLN A 66 -18.98 21.83 40.72
N VAL A 67 -19.78 20.93 40.13
CA VAL A 67 -20.86 20.16 40.78
C VAL A 67 -20.96 18.77 40.12
N GLY A 68 -20.88 17.69 40.90
CA GLY A 68 -20.96 16.31 40.43
C GLY A 68 -22.37 15.72 40.45
N LYS A 69 -22.64 14.72 39.59
CA LYS A 69 -23.68 13.70 39.76
C LYS A 69 -23.22 12.34 39.20
N ALA A 70 -23.75 11.30 39.82
CA ALA A 70 -23.21 9.96 39.95
C ALA A 70 -23.15 9.10 38.67
N LYS A 71 -22.20 8.16 38.70
CA LYS A 71 -21.96 7.06 37.74
C LYS A 71 -23.16 6.11 37.67
N VAL A 72 -23.62 5.80 36.45
CA VAL A 72 -24.27 4.52 36.15
C VAL A 72 -23.24 3.65 35.44
N LYS A 73 -22.86 2.57 36.11
CA LYS A 73 -21.86 1.58 35.68
C LYS A 73 -22.61 0.52 34.87
N LEU A 74 -22.51 0.56 33.54
CA LEU A 74 -22.89 -0.56 32.68
C LEU A 74 -21.62 -1.33 32.34
N ASN A 75 -21.42 -2.46 33.03
CA ASN A 75 -20.41 -3.45 32.69
C ASN A 75 -20.86 -4.18 31.41
N ALA A 76 -20.43 -3.70 30.25
CA ALA A 76 -20.39 -4.51 29.05
C ALA A 76 -19.04 -5.25 29.03
N THR A 77 -19.10 -6.57 29.12
CA THR A 77 -17.96 -7.48 29.04
C THR A 77 -17.18 -7.25 27.74
N LYS A 78 -15.95 -6.73 27.87
CA LYS A 78 -14.93 -6.70 26.82
C LYS A 78 -14.63 -8.13 26.36
N GLY A 79 -15.34 -8.60 25.34
CA GLY A 79 -14.84 -9.65 24.45
C GLY A 79 -13.67 -9.07 23.64
N GLY A 80 -12.53 -9.74 23.68
CA GLY A 80 -11.23 -9.24 23.22
C GLY A 80 -11.22 -8.65 21.82
N VAL A 81 -11.25 -7.32 21.74
CA VAL A 81 -10.59 -6.60 20.66
C VAL A 81 -9.12 -6.62 21.00
N SER A 82 -8.30 -7.21 20.12
CA SER A 82 -6.84 -7.30 20.30
C SER A 82 -6.29 -5.94 20.77
N THR A 83 -5.44 -5.96 21.79
CA THR A 83 -4.66 -4.82 22.34
C THR A 83 -3.87 -4.03 21.28
N VAL A 84 -3.85 -4.50 20.05
CA VAL A 84 -3.24 -3.92 18.84
C VAL A 84 -3.91 -2.63 18.37
N CYS A 85 -5.09 -2.27 18.88
CA CYS A 85 -5.97 -1.32 18.19
C CYS A 85 -6.29 -0.02 18.94
N GLU A 86 -5.91 0.17 20.20
CA GLU A 86 -6.08 1.46 20.90
C GLU A 86 -4.89 2.41 20.53
N PRO A 87 -5.03 3.77 20.60
CA PRO A 87 -3.87 4.66 20.55
C PRO A 87 -2.86 4.18 21.59
N LEU A 88 -1.68 3.80 21.12
CA LEU A 88 -0.81 2.94 21.89
C LEU A 88 -0.25 3.74 23.08
N PRO A 89 -0.37 3.25 24.33
CA PRO A 89 0.24 3.89 25.48
C PRO A 89 1.77 3.93 25.32
N PRO A 90 2.51 4.75 26.09
CA PRO A 90 3.98 4.74 26.05
C PRO A 90 4.58 3.33 26.21
N ASP A 91 3.92 2.46 26.97
CA ASP A 91 4.22 1.03 27.09
C ASP A 91 3.61 0.19 25.95
N ARG A 92 3.93 0.55 24.70
CA ARG A 92 3.46 -0.16 23.50
C ARG A 92 4.33 -1.36 23.15
N PRO A 93 3.80 -2.38 22.45
CA PRO A 93 4.65 -3.41 21.87
C PRO A 93 5.61 -2.79 20.85
N LEU A 94 6.88 -3.13 20.95
CA LEU A 94 7.93 -2.69 20.03
C LEU A 94 8.29 -3.80 19.05
N TRP A 95 8.83 -3.42 17.89
CA TRP A 95 9.31 -4.37 16.89
C TRP A 95 10.46 -5.25 17.42
N PHE A 96 11.30 -4.68 18.28
CA PHE A 96 12.39 -5.38 18.95
C PHE A 96 12.18 -5.33 20.48
N PRO A 97 11.70 -6.42 21.11
CA PRO A 97 11.42 -6.46 22.54
C PRO A 97 12.65 -6.12 23.39
N GLY A 98 12.51 -5.18 24.33
CA GLY A 98 13.59 -4.73 25.22
C GLY A 98 14.42 -3.54 24.69
N SER A 99 14.13 -3.04 23.50
CA SER A 99 14.68 -1.77 23.02
C SER A 99 13.91 -0.56 23.52
N SER A 100 14.53 0.62 23.49
CA SER A 100 13.84 1.90 23.65
C SER A 100 13.42 2.46 22.29
N PRO A 101 12.19 2.95 22.12
CA PRO A 101 11.75 3.55 20.87
C PRO A 101 12.49 4.88 20.61
N PRO A 102 12.64 5.31 19.35
CA PRO A 102 13.15 6.63 19.02
C PRO A 102 12.26 7.75 19.55
N GLU A 103 12.83 8.92 19.86
CA GLU A 103 12.11 10.06 20.47
C GLU A 103 10.98 10.62 19.60
N TRP A 104 11.16 10.57 18.27
CA TRP A 104 10.16 11.04 17.29
C TRP A 104 9.00 10.07 17.06
N LEU A 105 9.05 8.86 17.63
CA LEU A 105 7.99 7.86 17.57
C LEU A 105 7.30 7.76 18.94
N ASP A 106 6.25 8.56 19.10
CA ASP A 106 5.52 8.74 20.36
C ASP A 106 4.34 7.76 20.54
N GLY A 107 4.03 6.93 19.54
CA GLY A 107 2.85 6.06 19.53
C GLY A 107 1.56 6.74 19.07
N SER A 108 1.62 8.02 18.69
CA SER A 108 0.45 8.74 18.16
C SER A 108 0.08 8.33 16.74
N LEU A 109 1.05 7.83 15.98
CA LEU A 109 0.87 7.36 14.61
C LEU A 109 0.25 5.95 14.57
N PRO A 110 -0.69 5.68 13.63
CA PRO A 110 -1.27 4.36 13.50
C PRO A 110 -0.21 3.36 13.02
N GLY A 111 -0.06 2.24 13.74
CA GLY A 111 0.94 1.22 13.41
C GLY A 111 2.38 1.55 13.84
N ASP A 112 2.55 2.44 14.82
CA ASP A 112 3.85 2.74 15.44
C ASP A 112 4.31 1.59 16.38
N PHE A 113 5.33 0.85 15.93
CA PHE A 113 6.04 -0.18 16.73
C PHE A 113 7.48 0.23 17.05
N GLY A 114 7.83 1.51 16.96
CA GLY A 114 9.19 2.02 17.21
C GLY A 114 10.25 1.57 16.20
N PHE A 115 9.83 1.22 14.97
CA PHE A 115 10.73 0.75 13.91
C PHE A 115 11.24 1.93 13.06
N ASP A 116 12.41 2.45 13.40
CA ASP A 116 13.19 3.35 12.53
C ASP A 116 14.69 3.26 12.88
N PRO A 117 15.35 2.12 12.58
CA PRO A 117 16.76 1.93 12.94
C PRO A 117 17.72 2.85 12.16
N LEU A 118 17.29 3.39 11.02
CA LEU A 118 18.09 4.27 10.17
C LEU A 118 17.83 5.76 10.43
N GLY A 119 16.87 6.11 11.29
CA GLY A 119 16.53 7.49 11.61
C GLY A 119 15.96 8.31 10.44
N LEU A 120 15.31 7.64 9.49
CA LEU A 120 14.75 8.30 8.31
C LEU A 120 13.64 9.29 8.69
N GLY A 121 12.88 8.99 9.75
CA GLY A 121 11.78 9.82 10.25
C GLY A 121 12.16 10.83 11.33
N SER A 122 13.45 11.13 11.50
CA SER A 122 13.92 12.04 12.55
C SER A 122 13.40 13.48 12.41
N ASP A 123 13.20 13.96 11.18
CA ASP A 123 12.55 15.24 10.90
C ASP A 123 11.01 15.08 10.85
N PRO A 124 10.24 15.85 11.64
CA PRO A 124 8.78 15.82 11.61
C PRO A 124 8.13 16.04 10.24
N GLU A 125 8.75 16.81 9.34
CA GLU A 125 8.22 17.00 7.98
C GLU A 125 8.42 15.76 7.11
N LEU A 126 9.60 15.15 7.15
CA LEU A 126 9.86 13.87 6.50
C LEU A 126 8.98 12.75 7.06
N LEU A 127 8.78 12.72 8.38
CA LEU A 127 7.93 11.71 9.01
C LEU A 127 6.49 11.78 8.48
N LYS A 128 5.94 12.99 8.31
CA LYS A 128 4.62 13.18 7.71
C LYS A 128 4.59 12.73 6.25
N TRP A 129 5.63 13.05 5.48
CA TRP A 129 5.76 12.59 4.10
C TRP A 129 5.81 11.07 4.01
N PHE A 130 6.63 10.41 4.83
CA PHE A 130 6.74 8.96 4.85
C PHE A 130 5.46 8.27 5.32
N ALA A 131 4.73 8.85 6.29
CA ALA A 131 3.42 8.34 6.68
C ALA A 131 2.42 8.38 5.51
N GLN A 132 2.41 9.46 4.73
CA GLN A 132 1.55 9.56 3.53
C GLN A 132 2.01 8.61 2.42
N ALA A 133 3.33 8.49 2.21
CA ALA A 133 3.88 7.56 1.25
C ALA A 133 3.52 6.12 1.62
N GLU A 134 3.74 5.71 2.85
CA GLU A 134 3.39 4.37 3.36
C GLU A 134 1.91 4.06 3.15
N LEU A 135 1.03 5.03 3.44
CA LEU A 135 -0.41 4.89 3.28
C LEU A 135 -0.81 4.70 1.80
N MET A 136 -0.21 5.44 0.87
CA MET A 136 -0.45 5.23 -0.57
C MET A 136 0.09 3.89 -1.07
N HIS A 137 1.34 3.55 -0.73
CA HIS A 137 1.94 2.27 -1.13
C HIS A 137 1.14 1.08 -0.57
N SER A 138 0.67 1.19 0.67
CA SER A 138 -0.21 0.22 1.31
C SER A 138 -1.50 -0.01 0.52
N ARG A 139 -2.21 1.06 0.15
CA ARG A 139 -3.48 0.96 -0.61
C ARG A 139 -3.27 0.36 -2.00
N TRP A 140 -2.25 0.81 -2.72
CA TRP A 140 -1.91 0.27 -4.04
C TRP A 140 -1.50 -1.20 -3.97
N ALA A 141 -0.70 -1.58 -2.97
CA ALA A 141 -0.30 -2.97 -2.77
C ALA A 141 -1.49 -3.87 -2.43
N MET A 142 -2.42 -3.41 -1.57
CA MET A 142 -3.64 -4.17 -1.28
C MET A 142 -4.49 -4.40 -2.53
N LEU A 143 -4.65 -3.38 -3.37
CA LEU A 143 -5.37 -3.51 -4.65
C LEU A 143 -4.64 -4.43 -5.63
N ALA A 144 -3.31 -4.34 -5.72
CA ALA A 144 -2.51 -5.19 -6.58
C ALA A 144 -2.59 -6.66 -6.16
N VAL A 145 -2.39 -6.96 -4.87
CA VAL A 145 -2.48 -8.33 -4.32
C VAL A 145 -3.86 -8.92 -4.54
N ALA A 146 -4.94 -8.15 -4.28
CA ALA A 146 -6.29 -8.61 -4.55
C ALA A 146 -6.53 -8.83 -6.06
N GLY A 147 -6.03 -7.93 -6.90
CA GLY A 147 -6.14 -8.01 -8.36
C GLY A 147 -5.35 -9.14 -9.01
N ILE A 148 -4.34 -9.68 -8.31
CA ILE A 148 -3.57 -10.86 -8.74
C ILE A 148 -4.25 -12.14 -8.22
N LEU A 149 -4.50 -12.22 -6.90
CA LEU A 149 -4.98 -13.45 -6.28
C LEU A 149 -6.43 -13.80 -6.64
N ILE A 150 -7.33 -12.82 -6.70
CA ILE A 150 -8.75 -13.10 -6.92
C ILE A 150 -8.97 -13.71 -8.32
N PRO A 151 -8.45 -13.13 -9.42
CA PRO A 151 -8.67 -13.72 -10.74
C PRO A 151 -7.98 -15.09 -10.92
N GLU A 152 -6.80 -15.29 -10.35
CA GLU A 152 -6.11 -16.58 -10.39
C GLU A 152 -6.85 -17.67 -9.60
N TRP A 153 -7.47 -17.27 -8.47
CA TRP A 153 -8.33 -18.17 -7.71
C TRP A 153 -9.62 -18.51 -8.49
N LEU A 154 -10.20 -17.53 -9.19
CA LEU A 154 -11.36 -17.76 -10.05
C LEU A 154 -11.02 -18.62 -11.28
N GLU A 155 -9.82 -18.50 -11.84
CA GLU A 155 -9.31 -19.38 -12.89
C GLU A 155 -9.16 -20.81 -12.36
N SER A 156 -8.60 -20.99 -11.17
CA SER A 156 -8.49 -22.31 -10.53
C SER A 156 -9.85 -23.00 -10.32
N LEU A 157 -10.93 -22.21 -10.21
CA LEU A 157 -12.31 -22.70 -10.11
C LEU A 157 -12.99 -22.90 -11.48
N GLY A 158 -12.32 -22.53 -12.59
CA GLY A 158 -12.84 -22.67 -13.95
C GLY A 158 -13.82 -21.57 -14.39
N PHE A 159 -13.87 -20.43 -13.69
CA PHE A 159 -14.71 -19.28 -14.09
C PHE A 159 -14.04 -18.37 -15.13
N ILE A 160 -12.71 -18.36 -15.16
CA ILE A 160 -11.86 -17.55 -16.05
C ILE A 160 -10.85 -18.50 -16.69
N GLU A 161 -10.49 -18.25 -17.95
CA GLU A 161 -9.50 -19.07 -18.66
C GLU A 161 -8.27 -18.23 -19.02
N ASN A 162 -7.09 -18.85 -18.90
CA ASN A 162 -5.80 -18.29 -19.28
C ASN A 162 -5.54 -16.94 -18.61
N TYR A 163 -5.68 -16.85 -17.29
CA TYR A 163 -5.31 -15.66 -16.54
C TYR A 163 -3.82 -15.75 -16.16
N ASN A 164 -3.08 -14.69 -16.45
CA ASN A 164 -1.72 -14.56 -15.96
C ASN A 164 -1.44 -13.07 -15.76
N TRP A 165 -1.21 -12.69 -14.52
CA TRP A 165 -1.09 -11.29 -14.13
C TRP A 165 0.16 -10.63 -14.72
N PHE A 166 1.28 -11.36 -14.83
CA PHE A 166 2.54 -10.78 -15.33
C PHE A 166 2.59 -10.71 -16.86
N ASP A 167 1.83 -11.55 -17.57
CA ASP A 167 1.67 -11.49 -19.03
C ASP A 167 0.55 -10.54 -19.47
N ALA A 168 -0.26 -10.02 -18.54
CA ALA A 168 -1.43 -9.20 -18.85
C ALA A 168 -1.07 -7.96 -19.70
N GLY A 169 0.05 -7.29 -19.40
CA GLY A 169 0.47 -6.09 -20.13
C GLY A 169 0.86 -6.32 -21.60
N ALA A 170 1.14 -7.57 -22.00
CA ALA A 170 1.50 -7.92 -23.37
C ALA A 170 0.29 -8.33 -24.23
N ARG A 171 -0.91 -8.43 -23.64
CA ARG A 171 -2.12 -8.83 -24.36
C ARG A 171 -2.63 -7.71 -25.24
N GLU A 172 -3.36 -8.09 -26.29
CA GLU A 172 -4.05 -7.15 -27.15
C GLU A 172 -5.32 -6.66 -26.45
N TYR A 173 -5.46 -5.34 -26.39
CA TYR A 173 -6.64 -4.65 -25.87
C TYR A 173 -7.33 -3.88 -26.99
N PHE A 174 -8.45 -3.24 -26.66
CA PHE A 174 -9.20 -2.42 -27.62
C PHE A 174 -8.43 -1.19 -28.15
N ALA A 175 -7.41 -0.74 -27.42
CA ALA A 175 -6.56 0.38 -27.75
C ALA A 175 -5.09 0.01 -27.54
N ASP A 176 -4.19 0.78 -28.17
CA ASP A 176 -2.76 0.59 -28.02
C ASP A 176 -2.31 0.87 -26.56
N PRO A 177 -1.30 0.14 -26.04
CA PRO A 177 -0.83 0.34 -24.67
C PRO A 177 -0.38 1.77 -24.36
N THR A 178 0.14 2.49 -25.37
CA THR A 178 0.61 3.87 -25.22
C THR A 178 -0.54 4.84 -24.99
N THR A 179 -1.66 4.70 -25.70
CA THR A 179 -2.88 5.49 -25.49
C THR A 179 -3.48 5.21 -24.12
N LEU A 180 -3.57 3.93 -23.71
CA LEU A 180 -4.04 3.57 -22.37
C LEU A 180 -3.16 4.19 -21.29
N PHE A 181 -1.84 4.16 -21.47
CA PHE A 181 -0.89 4.77 -20.55
C PHE A 181 -1.03 6.31 -20.47
N ILE A 182 -1.19 7.00 -21.60
CA ILE A 182 -1.38 8.47 -21.61
C ILE A 182 -2.68 8.85 -20.90
N VAL A 183 -3.78 8.15 -21.19
CA VAL A 183 -5.07 8.38 -20.52
C VAL A 183 -4.93 8.15 -19.02
N GLN A 184 -4.25 7.07 -18.62
CA GLN A 184 -3.96 6.80 -17.21
C GLN A 184 -3.12 7.93 -16.58
N LEU A 185 -2.07 8.42 -17.24
CA LEU A 185 -1.26 9.53 -16.72
C LEU A 185 -2.06 10.82 -16.54
N VAL A 186 -2.96 11.15 -17.47
CA VAL A 186 -3.79 12.36 -17.36
C VAL A 186 -4.78 12.23 -16.19
N LEU A 187 -5.50 11.10 -16.11
CA LEU A 187 -6.48 10.88 -15.05
C LEU A 187 -5.83 10.77 -13.67
N MET A 188 -4.77 9.97 -13.54
CA MET A 188 -4.02 9.83 -12.29
C MET A 188 -3.28 11.11 -11.94
N GLY A 189 -2.75 11.84 -12.92
CA GLY A 189 -2.10 13.14 -12.71
C GLY A 189 -3.06 14.17 -12.12
N TRP A 190 -4.33 14.19 -12.55
CA TRP A 190 -5.35 15.04 -11.94
C TRP A 190 -5.65 14.64 -10.49
N VAL A 191 -5.87 13.34 -10.24
CA VAL A 191 -6.21 12.82 -8.90
C VAL A 191 -5.05 13.03 -7.91
N GLU A 192 -3.83 12.65 -8.30
CA GLU A 192 -2.62 12.82 -7.48
C GLU A 192 -2.24 14.29 -7.33
N GLY A 193 -2.46 15.13 -8.35
CA GLY A 193 -2.25 16.57 -8.26
C GLY A 193 -3.13 17.21 -7.19
N ARG A 194 -4.41 16.80 -7.11
CA ARG A 194 -5.32 17.22 -6.04
C ARG A 194 -4.89 16.71 -4.67
N ARG A 195 -4.49 15.44 -4.57
CA ARG A 195 -3.95 14.86 -3.33
C ARG A 195 -2.68 15.60 -2.87
N TRP A 196 -1.79 15.94 -3.80
CA TRP A 196 -0.57 16.68 -3.50
C TRP A 196 -0.87 18.10 -3.02
N ALA A 197 -1.81 18.81 -3.66
CA ALA A 197 -2.25 20.12 -3.20
C ALA A 197 -2.78 20.08 -1.74
N ASP A 198 -3.55 19.04 -1.38
CA ASP A 198 -4.01 18.83 0.00
C ASP A 198 -2.86 18.57 0.99
N MET A 199 -1.84 17.83 0.56
CA MET A 199 -0.66 17.57 1.40
C MET A 199 0.19 18.82 1.66
N ILE A 200 0.33 19.71 0.66
CA ILE A 200 1.02 21.00 0.84
C ILE A 200 0.18 21.96 1.69
N LYS A 201 -1.13 22.06 1.38
CA LYS A 201 -2.05 22.96 2.05
C LYS A 201 -3.34 22.21 2.42
N PRO A 202 -3.40 21.65 3.64
CA PRO A 202 -4.56 20.88 4.09
C PRO A 202 -5.85 21.68 3.98
N GLY A 203 -6.87 21.09 3.37
CA GLY A 203 -8.20 21.70 3.21
C GLY A 203 -8.32 22.68 2.03
N CYS A 204 -7.30 22.83 1.17
CA CYS A 204 -7.47 23.57 -0.09
C CYS A 204 -8.26 22.78 -1.15
N VAL A 205 -8.40 21.47 -0.96
CA VAL A 205 -9.06 20.53 -1.88
C VAL A 205 -10.23 19.84 -1.16
N ASP A 206 -11.20 20.62 -0.70
CA ASP A 206 -12.37 20.06 -0.06
C ASP A 206 -13.28 19.34 -1.07
N ILE A 207 -13.69 18.12 -0.71
CA ILE A 207 -14.62 17.29 -1.50
C ILE A 207 -16.07 17.55 -1.09
N GLU A 208 -16.30 18.07 0.12
CA GLU A 208 -17.63 18.33 0.63
C GLU A 208 -18.16 19.70 0.20
N PRO A 209 -19.44 19.79 -0.20
CA PRO A 209 -20.07 21.08 -0.44
C PRO A 209 -20.05 21.91 0.85
N THR A 210 -19.67 23.19 0.74
CA THR A 210 -19.61 24.09 1.89
C THR A 210 -21.04 24.41 2.34
N LEU A 211 -21.51 23.73 3.38
CA LEU A 211 -22.81 23.99 3.99
C LEU A 211 -22.66 25.07 5.07
N PRO A 212 -23.41 26.18 5.02
CA PRO A 212 -23.22 27.32 5.93
C PRO A 212 -23.49 26.99 7.42
N ASN A 213 -24.22 25.90 7.70
CA ASN A 213 -24.66 25.53 9.05
C ASN A 213 -23.95 24.30 9.65
N LYS A 214 -22.91 23.77 9.00
CA LYS A 214 -22.12 22.64 9.54
C LYS A 214 -20.64 23.00 9.57
N THR A 215 -20.05 22.94 10.75
CA THR A 215 -18.59 23.05 10.92
C THR A 215 -17.93 21.84 10.29
N LYS A 216 -16.95 22.06 9.40
CA LYS A 216 -16.16 20.99 8.81
C LYS A 216 -15.35 20.28 9.91
N PRO A 217 -15.28 18.94 9.92
CA PRO A 217 -14.34 18.24 10.78
C PRO A 217 -12.91 18.67 10.44
N LYS A 218 -12.00 18.56 11.42
CA LYS A 218 -10.58 18.86 11.19
C LYS A 218 -10.06 17.97 10.04
N PRO A 219 -9.44 18.55 9.00
CA PRO A 219 -8.90 17.75 7.90
C PRO A 219 -7.68 16.96 8.38
N ASP A 220 -7.74 15.64 8.22
CA ASP A 220 -6.61 14.74 8.40
C ASP A 220 -6.09 14.35 7.01
N VAL A 221 -4.88 14.82 6.67
CA VAL A 221 -4.25 14.54 5.37
C VAL A 221 -4.14 13.02 5.16
N GLY A 222 -4.51 12.54 3.97
CA GLY A 222 -4.53 11.11 3.62
C GLY A 222 -5.86 10.39 3.91
N TYR A 223 -6.77 11.05 4.64
CA TYR A 223 -8.11 10.56 4.96
C TYR A 223 -9.18 11.54 4.48
N PRO A 224 -9.43 11.64 3.15
CA PRO A 224 -10.30 12.65 2.57
C PRO A 224 -11.76 12.56 3.05
N GLY A 225 -12.23 11.34 3.35
CA GLY A 225 -13.61 11.08 3.77
C GLY A 225 -14.64 11.64 2.77
N GLY A 226 -15.76 12.12 3.30
CA GLY A 226 -16.86 12.64 2.49
C GLY A 226 -17.65 11.53 1.79
N LEU A 227 -18.71 11.91 1.10
CA LEU A 227 -19.63 10.94 0.51
C LEU A 227 -18.96 10.01 -0.52
N TRP A 228 -17.93 10.49 -1.22
CA TRP A 228 -17.24 9.76 -2.27
C TRP A 228 -16.23 8.72 -1.77
N PHE A 229 -15.54 8.99 -0.65
CA PHE A 229 -14.48 8.12 -0.13
C PHE A 229 -14.86 7.41 1.17
N ASP A 230 -15.88 7.87 1.88
CA ASP A 230 -16.41 7.25 3.10
C ASP A 230 -17.95 7.38 3.15
N PRO A 231 -18.69 6.66 2.27
CA PRO A 231 -20.15 6.73 2.24
C PRO A 231 -20.80 6.20 3.52
N LEU A 232 -20.12 5.30 4.24
CA LEU A 232 -20.60 4.69 5.49
C LEU A 232 -20.17 5.47 6.75
N MET A 233 -19.40 6.55 6.58
CA MET A 233 -18.92 7.44 7.65
C MET A 233 -18.14 6.72 8.76
N TRP A 234 -17.47 5.60 8.44
CA TRP A 234 -16.70 4.81 9.42
C TRP A 234 -15.36 5.47 9.79
N GLY A 235 -14.86 6.36 8.93
CA GLY A 235 -13.65 7.15 9.18
C GLY A 235 -13.91 8.40 10.04
N ARG A 236 -15.16 8.66 10.43
CA ARG A 236 -15.56 9.83 11.20
C ARG A 236 -16.20 9.40 12.52
N GLY A 237 -15.51 9.65 13.63
CA GLY A 237 -15.99 9.22 14.94
C GLY A 237 -15.04 9.58 16.07
N SER A 238 -15.15 8.88 17.20
CA SER A 238 -14.19 9.02 18.28
C SER A 238 -12.77 8.64 17.81
N PRO A 239 -11.72 9.27 18.36
CA PRO A 239 -10.35 9.07 17.89
C PRO A 239 -9.87 7.62 18.05
N GLU A 240 -10.33 6.94 19.10
CA GLU A 240 -9.93 5.56 19.39
C GLU A 240 -10.32 4.56 18.28
N PRO A 241 -11.62 4.39 17.90
CA PRO A 241 -11.99 3.46 16.83
C PRO A 241 -11.43 3.85 15.46
N VAL A 242 -11.24 5.14 15.19
CA VAL A 242 -10.59 5.57 13.94
C VAL A 242 -9.13 5.11 13.93
N MET A 243 -8.40 5.24 15.04
CA MET A 243 -7.02 4.75 15.16
C MET A 243 -6.93 3.22 15.04
N VAL A 244 -7.91 2.47 15.58
CA VAL A 244 -8.04 1.01 15.37
C VAL A 244 -8.07 0.70 13.87
N LEU A 245 -8.95 1.38 13.12
CA LEU A 245 -9.17 1.10 11.71
C LEU A 245 -7.95 1.50 10.86
N ARG A 246 -7.36 2.66 11.13
CA ARG A 246 -6.11 3.11 10.46
C ARG A 246 -4.95 2.14 10.72
N THR A 247 -4.83 1.63 11.94
CA THR A 247 -3.81 0.62 12.27
C THR A 247 -4.05 -0.68 11.51
N LYS A 248 -5.31 -1.12 11.36
CA LYS A 248 -5.65 -2.29 10.53
C LYS A 248 -5.32 -2.06 9.05
N GLU A 249 -5.61 -0.87 8.52
CA GLU A 249 -5.28 -0.48 7.15
C GLU A 249 -3.77 -0.60 6.90
N ILE A 250 -2.94 0.04 7.73
CA ILE A 250 -1.48 0.03 7.57
C ILE A 250 -0.90 -1.38 7.75
N LYS A 251 -1.41 -2.18 8.69
CA LYS A 251 -0.93 -3.56 8.88
C LYS A 251 -1.22 -4.45 7.67
N ASN A 252 -2.45 -4.39 7.13
CA ASN A 252 -2.78 -5.11 5.90
C ASN A 252 -1.99 -4.56 4.71
N GLY A 253 -1.76 -3.25 4.67
CA GLY A 253 -0.91 -2.59 3.70
C GLY A 253 0.53 -3.10 3.69
N ARG A 254 1.19 -3.14 4.85
CA ARG A 254 2.55 -3.70 5.02
C ARG A 254 2.63 -5.16 4.59
N LEU A 255 1.64 -5.97 4.98
CA LEU A 255 1.55 -7.36 4.55
C LEU A 255 1.40 -7.46 3.03
N ALA A 256 0.55 -6.62 2.42
CA ALA A 256 0.33 -6.61 0.99
C ALA A 256 1.56 -6.14 0.20
N MET A 257 2.31 -5.16 0.70
CA MET A 257 3.58 -4.73 0.07
C MET A 257 4.59 -5.88 0.03
N LEU A 258 4.73 -6.63 1.13
CA LEU A 258 5.59 -7.81 1.17
C LEU A 258 5.08 -8.93 0.25
N ALA A 259 3.77 -9.18 0.24
CA ALA A 259 3.17 -10.18 -0.62
C ALA A 259 3.36 -9.86 -2.11
N PHE A 260 3.16 -8.61 -2.52
CA PHE A 260 3.37 -8.18 -3.90
C PHE A 260 4.82 -8.37 -4.35
N VAL A 261 5.79 -7.94 -3.54
CA VAL A 261 7.21 -8.19 -3.81
C VAL A 261 7.49 -9.69 -3.91
N GLY A 262 6.92 -10.49 -3.00
CA GLY A 262 6.98 -11.95 -3.04
C GLY A 262 6.46 -12.53 -4.36
N PHE A 263 5.30 -12.08 -4.84
CA PHE A 263 4.72 -12.53 -6.10
C PHE A 263 5.59 -12.15 -7.30
N CYS A 264 6.18 -10.94 -7.31
CA CYS A 264 7.11 -10.56 -8.36
C CYS A 264 8.32 -11.49 -8.41
N PHE A 265 8.94 -11.78 -7.26
CA PHE A 265 10.08 -12.71 -7.21
C PHE A 265 9.66 -14.14 -7.59
N GLN A 266 8.55 -14.63 -7.07
CA GLN A 266 8.03 -15.96 -7.40
C GLN A 266 7.80 -16.10 -8.91
N ALA A 267 7.13 -15.13 -9.55
CA ALA A 267 6.92 -15.14 -11.00
C ALA A 267 8.22 -15.13 -11.81
N VAL A 268 9.27 -14.44 -11.32
CA VAL A 268 10.59 -14.44 -11.99
C VAL A 268 11.31 -15.78 -11.85
N TYR A 269 11.23 -16.42 -10.69
CA TYR A 269 11.98 -17.65 -10.42
C TYR A 269 11.26 -18.92 -10.88
N THR A 270 9.96 -19.04 -10.62
CA THR A 270 9.18 -20.25 -10.93
C THR A 270 8.48 -20.15 -12.27
N GLY A 271 8.16 -18.94 -12.74
CA GLY A 271 7.38 -18.72 -13.97
C GLY A 271 5.90 -19.11 -13.83
N GLU A 272 5.45 -19.40 -12.61
CA GLU A 272 4.10 -19.85 -12.27
C GLU A 272 3.39 -18.81 -11.40
N GLY A 273 2.06 -18.92 -11.32
CA GLY A 273 1.23 -18.04 -10.51
C GLY A 273 1.45 -18.24 -8.99
N PRO A 274 1.23 -17.21 -8.14
CA PRO A 274 1.33 -17.35 -6.69
C PRO A 274 0.47 -18.47 -6.08
N ILE A 275 -0.70 -18.79 -6.64
CA ILE A 275 -1.55 -19.88 -6.15
C ILE A 275 -0.98 -21.23 -6.53
N GLU A 276 -0.46 -21.38 -7.75
CA GLU A 276 0.21 -22.61 -8.19
C GLU A 276 1.43 -22.90 -7.32
N ASN A 277 2.27 -21.87 -7.07
CA ASN A 277 3.41 -21.95 -6.18
C ASN A 277 2.99 -22.36 -4.75
N LEU A 278 1.87 -21.81 -4.26
CA LEU A 278 1.33 -22.17 -2.95
C LEU A 278 0.87 -23.64 -2.92
N MET A 279 0.17 -24.11 -3.95
CA MET A 279 -0.31 -25.49 -4.04
C MET A 279 0.85 -26.47 -4.15
N ALA A 280 1.88 -26.15 -4.93
CA ALA A 280 3.11 -26.95 -5.03
C ALA A 280 3.84 -27.04 -3.69
N HIS A 281 3.95 -25.92 -2.96
CA HIS A 281 4.57 -25.89 -1.63
C HIS A 281 3.75 -26.67 -0.58
N ILE A 282 2.42 -26.58 -0.61
CA ILE A 282 1.55 -27.35 0.29
C ILE A 282 1.64 -28.85 0.01
N ALA A 283 1.77 -29.25 -1.26
CA ALA A 283 1.87 -30.66 -1.64
C ALA A 283 3.18 -31.31 -1.15
N ASP A 284 4.30 -30.59 -1.21
CA ASP A 284 5.58 -31.07 -0.69
C ASP A 284 6.44 -29.90 -0.16
N PRO A 285 6.26 -29.49 1.11
CA PRO A 285 6.98 -28.33 1.66
C PRO A 285 8.47 -28.59 1.86
N GLY A 286 8.88 -29.86 1.92
CA GLY A 286 10.28 -30.25 2.12
C GLY A 286 11.12 -30.04 0.87
N HIS A 287 10.56 -30.31 -0.31
CA HIS A 287 11.27 -30.23 -1.58
C HIS A 287 10.86 -29.02 -2.44
N CYS A 288 9.58 -28.65 -2.47
CA CYS A 288 9.08 -27.51 -3.25
C CYS A 288 9.28 -26.20 -2.47
N ASN A 289 10.48 -25.63 -2.53
CA ASN A 289 10.81 -24.41 -1.80
C ASN A 289 11.77 -23.53 -2.63
N ILE A 290 12.33 -22.49 -2.02
CA ILE A 290 13.26 -21.61 -2.72
C ILE A 290 14.47 -22.36 -3.32
N PHE A 291 14.94 -23.43 -2.68
CA PHE A 291 16.10 -24.18 -3.15
C PHE A 291 15.79 -25.01 -4.40
N SER A 292 14.57 -25.49 -4.60
CA SER A 292 14.22 -26.20 -5.84
C SER A 292 14.26 -25.28 -7.07
N ALA A 293 13.92 -24.00 -6.91
CA ALA A 293 14.02 -23.01 -7.99
C ALA A 293 15.47 -22.66 -8.36
N PHE A 294 16.40 -22.66 -7.40
CA PHE A 294 17.81 -22.34 -7.65
C PHE A 294 18.66 -23.55 -8.09
N THR A 295 18.29 -24.77 -7.70
CA THR A 295 19.06 -25.98 -8.01
C THR A 295 18.69 -26.61 -9.36
N SER A 296 17.58 -26.20 -9.96
CA SER A 296 17.08 -26.73 -11.23
C SER A 296 17.58 -25.96 -12.48
N GLN A 297 18.45 -24.95 -12.30
CA GLN A 297 19.10 -24.21 -13.38
C GLN A 297 20.42 -24.82 -13.86
#